data_AF-A0A6G1I0S8-F1
#
_entry.id   AF-A0A6G1I0S8-F1
#
_cell.length_a   1.000
_cell.length_b   1.000
_cell.length_c   1.000
_cell.angle_alpha   90.00
_cell.angle_beta   90.00
_cell.angle_gamma   90.00
#
_symmetry.space_group_name_H-M   'P 1'
#
loop_
_entity.id
_entity.type
_entity.pdbx_description
1 polymer ?
#
loop_
_entity_poly.entity_id
_entity_poly.type
_entity_poly.pdbx_seq_one_letter_code
_entity_poly.pdbx_strand_id
1 'polypeptide(L)'
;MSGIEVAGLVLGAFPLLITALEHYRESAEVLSDWWKFKREYRKWKDEVRFHQLAFEQNLEKYLLPLIVDDDELQSLISDPGGERWRHPELEERLKTRLPRAYDLYISTIGDMNETMVELQKMMGVDKVQLQEKLNAERPDSPSEKKAKSKRKRLPSKTNLEYEFHRLKASFGKAERAKLFGEISHYNLRLKELLDTSDEISSLRATRRNTTKDLSLVKGLSTFWRHATNVFRLVYKAWKCDCSSHHRINLLLEHRTTISEIRFNLLLLYAQNLPERKDGCWRSLEAHISLVEGLSTSISEVSLIGLRSKSETTFERRPRSNLRSYTNEPSFSKTSTMIDSTELPPPAAVQKPSVAWEITPPPSRGASFLESDASEISNLCHSIMTCGTQEKCLGFVRTDEHCYVLNPVAMGSSPLDESDAVTLGNLLRKDLNFKLTRKQRFQVALTLASSQLQLDSTPWLQSGWSKDDIVFLCQPESARIDVEQPYISRGSNLVATAAKGQSTENSIPQLGMILLELCFNTAFENHEIRKKYLLPNGQSTPYMDLAAALEWCNQEAAEEAGPDFADAVKWCLGQFGSASLDETKRQELYEKVVKPLQFCHKQFEISSQM
;
A
#
# COMPACT_ATOMS: atom_id res chain seq x y z
N MET A 1 -25.20 -23.78 -23.81
CA MET A 1 -24.05 -24.17 -22.97
C MET A 1 -23.50 -22.90 -22.36
N SER A 2 -23.19 -22.89 -21.07
CA SER A 2 -22.42 -21.79 -20.49
C SER A 2 -21.10 -21.66 -21.26
N GLY A 3 -20.50 -20.47 -21.30
CA GLY A 3 -19.23 -20.30 -22.00
C GLY A 3 -18.12 -21.20 -21.44
N ILE A 4 -18.12 -21.42 -20.12
CA ILE A 4 -17.09 -22.20 -19.41
C ILE A 4 -17.32 -23.71 -19.52
N GLU A 5 -18.55 -24.18 -19.75
CA GLU A 5 -18.85 -25.59 -20.06
C GLU A 5 -18.04 -26.09 -21.27
N VAL A 6 -17.81 -25.22 -22.26
CA VAL A 6 -17.05 -25.56 -23.47
C VAL A 6 -15.60 -25.90 -23.14
N ALA A 7 -15.02 -25.30 -22.10
CA ALA A 7 -13.67 -25.63 -21.64
C ALA A 7 -13.57 -27.09 -21.16
N GLY A 8 -14.59 -27.57 -20.47
CA GLY A 8 -14.69 -28.99 -20.08
C GLY A 8 -14.79 -29.93 -21.28
N LEU A 9 -15.49 -29.53 -22.34
CA LEU A 9 -15.56 -30.32 -23.59
C LEU A 9 -14.20 -30.41 -24.29
N VAL A 10 -13.47 -29.29 -24.38
CA VAL A 10 -12.12 -29.23 -24.96
C VAL A 10 -11.16 -30.10 -24.14
N LEU A 11 -11.20 -30.01 -22.81
CA LEU A 11 -10.41 -30.87 -21.92
C LEU A 11 -10.71 -32.36 -22.16
N GLY A 12 -11.99 -32.73 -22.23
CA GLY A 12 -12.42 -34.11 -22.47
C GLY A 12 -12.06 -34.64 -23.87
N ALA A 13 -11.81 -33.76 -24.84
CA ALA A 13 -11.46 -34.16 -26.19
C ALA A 13 -10.03 -34.70 -26.31
N PHE A 14 -9.06 -34.21 -25.52
CA PHE A 14 -7.66 -34.64 -25.57
C PHE A 14 -7.46 -36.12 -25.20
N PRO A 15 -7.99 -36.63 -24.07
CA PRO A 15 -7.89 -38.06 -23.74
C PRO A 15 -8.47 -38.96 -24.83
N LEU A 16 -9.59 -38.58 -25.44
CA LEU A 16 -10.21 -39.35 -26.53
C LEU A 16 -9.30 -39.47 -27.75
N LEU A 17 -8.60 -38.37 -28.10
CA LEU A 17 -7.61 -38.41 -29.18
C LEU A 17 -6.43 -39.33 -28.83
N ILE A 18 -5.94 -39.29 -27.59
CA ILE A 18 -4.85 -40.16 -27.12
C ILE A 18 -5.28 -41.63 -27.17
N THR A 19 -6.45 -41.98 -26.64
CA THR A 19 -6.99 -43.34 -26.65
C THR A 19 -7.21 -43.85 -28.08
N ALA A 20 -7.73 -43.00 -28.96
CA ALA A 20 -7.87 -43.34 -30.38
C ALA A 20 -6.51 -43.66 -31.02
N LEU A 21 -5.49 -42.83 -30.79
CA LEU A 21 -4.13 -43.07 -31.28
C LEU A 21 -3.54 -44.38 -30.74
N GLU A 22 -3.77 -44.71 -29.47
CA GLU A 22 -3.28 -45.95 -28.86
C GLU A 22 -3.96 -47.20 -29.46
N HIS A 23 -5.27 -47.16 -29.68
CA HIS A 23 -5.99 -48.25 -30.35
C HIS A 23 -5.48 -48.49 -31.78
N TYR A 24 -5.19 -47.42 -32.51
CA TYR A 24 -4.59 -47.53 -33.84
C TYR A 24 -3.18 -48.10 -33.80
N ARG A 25 -2.38 -47.75 -32.79
CA ARG A 25 -1.07 -48.36 -32.57
C ARG A 25 -1.18 -49.87 -32.36
N GLU A 26 -2.05 -50.33 -31.47
CA GLU A 26 -2.24 -51.76 -31.20
C GLU A 26 -2.65 -52.53 -32.46
N SER A 27 -3.53 -51.92 -33.26
CA SER A 27 -4.00 -52.49 -34.53
C SER A 27 -2.91 -52.49 -35.61
N ALA A 28 -1.99 -51.52 -35.59
CA ALA A 28 -0.96 -51.37 -36.60
C ALA A 28 0.36 -52.08 -36.28
N GLU A 29 0.67 -52.35 -35.00
CA GLU A 29 1.88 -53.07 -34.57
C GLU A 29 1.97 -54.50 -35.14
N VAL A 30 0.83 -55.08 -35.54
CA VAL A 30 0.72 -56.40 -36.16
C VAL A 30 1.11 -56.39 -37.66
N LEU A 31 1.33 -55.21 -38.25
CA LEU A 31 1.64 -55.03 -39.67
C LEU A 31 3.14 -54.84 -39.93
N SER A 32 3.67 -55.42 -41.01
CA SER A 32 5.10 -55.42 -41.36
C SER A 32 5.70 -54.02 -41.62
N ASP A 33 4.87 -53.03 -41.94
CA ASP A 33 5.30 -51.67 -42.28
C ASP A 33 5.17 -50.65 -41.13
N TRP A 34 4.82 -51.09 -39.91
CA TRP A 34 4.65 -50.22 -38.73
C TRP A 34 5.86 -49.32 -38.44
N TRP A 35 7.07 -49.85 -38.62
CA TRP A 35 8.31 -49.12 -38.35
C TRP A 35 8.43 -47.81 -39.15
N LYS A 36 7.83 -47.74 -40.35
CA LYS A 36 7.79 -46.52 -41.18
C LYS A 36 6.89 -45.44 -40.57
N PHE A 37 5.84 -45.83 -39.86
CA PHE A 37 4.83 -44.94 -39.27
C PHE A 37 5.09 -44.62 -37.78
N LYS A 38 5.90 -45.42 -37.08
CA LYS A 38 6.25 -45.25 -35.65
C LYS A 38 6.75 -43.85 -35.28
N ARG A 39 7.43 -43.15 -36.19
CA ARG A 39 7.91 -41.77 -35.96
C ARG A 39 6.78 -40.74 -36.03
N GLU A 40 5.84 -40.92 -36.96
CA GLU A 40 4.70 -40.01 -37.13
C GLU A 40 3.70 -40.17 -35.98
N TYR A 41 3.39 -41.41 -35.60
CA TYR A 41 2.58 -41.70 -34.41
C TYR A 41 3.14 -41.00 -33.14
N ARG A 42 4.44 -41.14 -32.88
CA ARG A 42 5.07 -40.51 -31.70
C ARG A 42 4.92 -38.99 -31.72
N LYS A 43 5.23 -38.36 -32.86
CA LYS A 43 5.08 -36.92 -33.03
C LYS A 43 3.67 -36.45 -32.69
N TRP A 44 2.64 -37.17 -33.13
CA TRP A 44 1.26 -36.76 -32.88
C TRP A 44 0.85 -36.95 -31.43
N LYS A 45 1.22 -38.08 -30.84
CA LYS A 45 0.97 -38.31 -29.42
C LYS A 45 1.63 -37.23 -28.56
N ASP A 46 2.85 -36.83 -28.91
CA ASP A 46 3.57 -35.76 -28.21
C ASP A 46 2.91 -34.39 -28.46
N GLU A 47 2.43 -34.10 -29.68
CA GLU A 47 1.74 -32.85 -30.05
C GLU A 47 0.38 -32.71 -29.36
N VAL A 48 -0.43 -33.78 -29.30
CA VAL A 48 -1.69 -33.82 -28.54
C VAL A 48 -1.43 -33.61 -27.05
N ARG A 49 -0.44 -34.29 -26.48
CA ARG A 49 -0.06 -34.13 -25.06
C ARG A 49 0.43 -32.72 -24.75
N PHE A 50 1.19 -32.12 -25.65
CA PHE A 50 1.65 -30.75 -25.50
C PHE A 50 0.47 -29.78 -25.44
N HIS A 51 -0.49 -29.89 -26.37
CA HIS A 51 -1.67 -29.03 -26.39
C HIS A 51 -2.63 -29.29 -25.24
N GLN A 52 -2.74 -30.54 -24.76
CA GLN A 52 -3.45 -30.87 -23.54
C GLN A 52 -2.85 -30.12 -22.34
N LEU A 53 -1.54 -30.28 -22.11
CA LEU A 53 -0.85 -29.63 -21.00
C LEU A 53 -0.94 -28.09 -21.09
N ALA A 54 -0.78 -27.52 -22.29
CA ALA A 54 -0.89 -26.08 -22.49
C ALA A 54 -2.29 -25.56 -22.14
N PHE A 55 -3.34 -26.31 -22.48
CA PHE A 55 -4.71 -25.93 -22.18
C PHE A 55 -5.03 -26.10 -20.69
N GLU A 56 -4.60 -27.20 -20.06
CA GLU A 56 -4.71 -27.43 -18.62
C GLU A 56 -4.04 -26.29 -17.83
N GLN A 57 -2.80 -25.93 -18.17
CA GLN A 57 -2.08 -24.82 -17.53
C GLN A 57 -2.77 -23.47 -17.72
N ASN A 58 -3.34 -23.22 -18.90
CA ASN A 58 -4.12 -22.01 -19.14
C ASN A 58 -5.33 -21.98 -18.18
N LEU A 59 -6.11 -23.06 -18.13
CA LEU A 59 -7.28 -23.17 -17.25
C LEU A 59 -6.92 -23.05 -15.78
N GLU A 60 -5.85 -23.72 -15.32
CA GLU A 60 -5.35 -23.57 -13.96
C GLU A 60 -5.08 -22.09 -13.63
N LYS A 61 -4.37 -21.35 -14.49
CA LYS A 61 -4.10 -19.92 -14.25
C LYS A 61 -5.38 -19.08 -14.15
N TYR A 62 -6.39 -19.40 -14.98
CA TYR A 62 -7.69 -18.71 -14.95
C TYR A 62 -8.46 -18.99 -13.65
N LEU A 63 -8.42 -20.24 -13.18
CA LEU A 63 -9.28 -20.75 -12.10
C LEU A 63 -8.65 -20.64 -10.71
N LEU A 64 -7.33 -20.74 -10.58
CA LEU A 64 -6.62 -20.85 -9.30
C LEU A 64 -6.91 -19.67 -8.33
N PRO A 65 -7.01 -18.40 -8.79
CA PRO A 65 -7.46 -17.29 -7.93
C PRO A 65 -8.96 -17.22 -7.65
N LEU A 66 -9.79 -18.06 -8.29
CA LEU A 66 -11.25 -18.05 -8.18
C LEU A 66 -11.78 -19.17 -7.28
N ILE A 67 -10.95 -20.18 -7.02
CA ILE A 67 -11.24 -21.38 -6.23
C ILE A 67 -10.37 -21.32 -4.98
N VAL A 68 -10.96 -21.60 -3.82
CA VAL A 68 -10.28 -21.44 -2.51
C VAL A 68 -9.47 -22.68 -2.14
N ASP A 69 -9.88 -23.85 -2.64
CA ASP A 69 -9.30 -25.16 -2.33
C ASP A 69 -8.65 -25.79 -3.58
N ASP A 70 -7.37 -26.16 -3.47
CA ASP A 70 -6.62 -26.83 -4.53
C ASP A 70 -7.25 -28.20 -4.88
N ASP A 71 -7.88 -28.87 -3.90
CA ASP A 71 -8.59 -30.14 -4.13
C ASP A 71 -9.85 -29.94 -4.98
N GLU A 72 -10.52 -28.79 -4.86
CA GLU A 72 -11.67 -28.42 -5.68
C GLU A 72 -11.26 -28.13 -7.13
N LEU A 73 -10.12 -27.46 -7.33
CA LEU A 73 -9.56 -27.21 -8.67
C LEU A 73 -9.14 -28.53 -9.36
N GLN A 74 -8.42 -29.39 -8.65
CA GLN A 74 -7.98 -30.68 -9.21
C GLN A 74 -9.16 -31.59 -9.54
N SER A 75 -10.20 -31.62 -8.71
CA SER A 75 -11.42 -32.37 -9.01
C SER A 75 -12.23 -31.80 -10.18
N LEU A 76 -12.19 -30.47 -10.40
CA LEU A 76 -12.80 -29.84 -11.57
C LEU A 76 -12.08 -30.19 -12.89
N ILE A 77 -10.74 -30.19 -12.88
CA ILE A 77 -9.92 -30.59 -14.06
C ILE A 77 -10.04 -32.09 -14.33
N SER A 78 -10.14 -32.91 -13.27
CA SER A 78 -10.25 -34.37 -13.37
C SER A 78 -11.60 -34.89 -13.86
N ASP A 79 -12.66 -34.07 -13.83
CA ASP A 79 -14.00 -34.38 -14.38
C ASP A 79 -14.41 -33.37 -15.48
N PRO A 80 -13.81 -33.47 -16.70
CA PRO A 80 -14.12 -32.57 -17.80
C PRO A 80 -15.60 -32.64 -18.22
N GLY A 81 -16.31 -31.53 -18.10
CA GLY A 81 -17.72 -31.43 -18.51
C GLY A 81 -18.74 -31.92 -17.46
N GLY A 82 -18.30 -32.21 -16.23
CA GLY A 82 -19.17 -32.49 -15.09
C GLY A 82 -20.07 -31.32 -14.68
N GLU A 83 -20.99 -31.54 -13.72
CA GLU A 83 -21.96 -30.54 -13.26
C GLU A 83 -21.30 -29.25 -12.76
N ARG A 84 -20.07 -29.35 -12.24
CA ARG A 84 -19.33 -28.20 -11.70
C ARG A 84 -18.97 -27.15 -12.74
N TRP A 85 -18.78 -27.56 -14.00
CA TRP A 85 -18.57 -26.65 -15.12
C TRP A 85 -19.82 -25.84 -15.47
N ARG A 86 -21.00 -26.24 -14.96
CA ARG A 86 -22.28 -25.56 -15.19
C ARG A 86 -22.65 -24.56 -14.09
N HIS A 87 -21.83 -24.40 -13.06
CA HIS A 87 -22.16 -23.50 -11.95
C HIS A 87 -22.09 -22.03 -12.38
N PRO A 88 -23.17 -21.25 -12.21
CA PRO A 88 -23.21 -19.85 -12.61
C PRO A 88 -22.24 -18.98 -11.80
N GLU A 89 -21.92 -19.37 -10.57
CA GLU A 89 -20.94 -18.66 -9.74
C GLU A 89 -19.53 -18.64 -10.35
N LEU A 90 -19.11 -19.75 -10.96
CA LEU A 90 -17.80 -19.84 -11.60
C LEU A 90 -17.73 -18.92 -12.82
N GLU A 91 -18.82 -18.86 -13.57
CA GLU A 91 -18.95 -17.97 -14.73
C GLU A 91 -18.89 -16.48 -14.32
N GLU A 92 -19.61 -16.08 -13.26
CA GLU A 92 -19.61 -14.70 -12.76
C GLU A 92 -18.25 -14.27 -12.18
N ARG A 93 -17.55 -15.17 -11.47
CA ARG A 93 -16.18 -14.92 -10.98
C ARG A 93 -15.21 -14.72 -12.14
N LEU A 94 -15.32 -15.54 -13.20
CA LEU A 94 -14.49 -15.40 -14.39
C LEU A 94 -14.78 -14.10 -15.15
N LYS A 95 -16.05 -13.71 -15.31
CA LYS A 95 -16.45 -12.40 -15.88
C LYS A 95 -15.86 -11.24 -15.09
N THR A 96 -15.90 -11.32 -13.76
CA THR A 96 -15.34 -10.30 -12.86
C THR A 96 -13.83 -10.14 -13.03
N ARG A 97 -13.11 -11.26 -13.26
CA ARG A 97 -11.66 -11.22 -13.52
C ARG A 97 -11.33 -10.69 -14.92
N LEU A 98 -12.16 -10.97 -15.92
CA LEU A 98 -11.93 -10.64 -17.33
C LEU A 98 -12.99 -9.66 -17.88
N PRO A 99 -13.21 -8.48 -17.27
CA PRO A 99 -14.38 -7.65 -17.59
C PRO A 99 -14.40 -7.12 -19.03
N ARG A 100 -13.24 -7.08 -19.71
CA ARG A 100 -13.11 -6.63 -21.11
C ARG A 100 -12.76 -7.75 -22.09
N ALA A 101 -12.33 -8.90 -21.58
CA ALA A 101 -11.77 -10.00 -22.38
C ALA A 101 -12.63 -11.26 -22.34
N TYR A 102 -13.67 -11.31 -21.50
CA TYR A 102 -14.51 -12.48 -21.29
C TYR A 102 -15.15 -13.00 -22.59
N ASP A 103 -15.76 -12.12 -23.38
CA ASP A 103 -16.43 -12.53 -24.63
C ASP A 103 -15.43 -13.13 -25.63
N LEU A 104 -14.23 -12.54 -25.72
CA LEU A 104 -13.15 -13.05 -26.56
C LEU A 104 -12.63 -14.41 -26.05
N TYR A 105 -12.52 -14.56 -24.73
CA TYR A 105 -12.11 -15.81 -24.09
C TYR A 105 -13.08 -16.95 -24.42
N ILE A 106 -14.38 -16.72 -24.23
CA ILE A 106 -15.42 -17.72 -24.55
C ILE A 106 -15.44 -18.05 -26.04
N SER A 107 -15.37 -17.04 -26.92
CA SER A 107 -15.29 -17.27 -28.37
C SER A 107 -14.06 -18.10 -28.73
N THR A 108 -12.90 -17.83 -28.13
CA THR A 108 -11.65 -18.54 -28.42
C THR A 108 -11.72 -20.01 -28.00
N ILE A 109 -12.35 -20.30 -26.85
CA ILE A 109 -12.59 -21.69 -26.40
C ILE A 109 -13.63 -22.38 -27.29
N GLY A 110 -14.65 -21.66 -27.75
CA GLY A 110 -15.61 -22.13 -28.74
C GLY A 110 -14.94 -22.57 -30.03
N ASP A 111 -14.13 -21.69 -30.62
CA ASP A 111 -13.38 -21.96 -31.85
C ASP A 111 -12.44 -23.17 -31.67
N MET A 112 -11.75 -23.24 -30.53
CA MET A 112 -10.87 -24.37 -30.20
C MET A 112 -11.65 -25.69 -30.09
N ASN A 113 -12.85 -25.67 -29.52
CA ASN A 113 -13.72 -26.85 -29.46
C ASN A 113 -14.14 -27.31 -30.86
N GLU A 114 -14.50 -26.40 -31.75
CA GLU A 114 -14.82 -26.73 -33.15
C GLU A 114 -13.64 -27.40 -33.86
N THR A 115 -12.43 -26.84 -33.73
CA THR A 115 -11.20 -27.45 -34.26
C THR A 115 -10.91 -28.81 -33.64
N MET A 116 -11.16 -29.00 -32.34
CA MET A 116 -11.00 -30.29 -31.67
C MET A 116 -12.00 -31.34 -32.17
N VAL A 117 -13.25 -30.96 -32.44
CA VAL A 117 -14.26 -31.83 -33.04
C VAL A 117 -13.86 -32.22 -34.47
N GLU A 118 -13.34 -31.28 -35.26
CA GLU A 118 -12.82 -31.58 -36.61
C GLU A 118 -11.64 -32.57 -36.54
N LEU A 119 -10.73 -32.39 -35.58
CA LEU A 119 -9.62 -33.30 -35.34
C LEU A 119 -10.10 -34.71 -34.92
N GLN A 120 -11.10 -34.80 -34.04
CA GLN A 120 -11.71 -36.08 -33.65
C GLN A 120 -12.37 -36.80 -34.82
N LYS A 121 -13.10 -36.07 -35.67
CA LYS A 121 -13.71 -36.60 -36.89
C LYS A 121 -12.67 -37.12 -37.87
N MET A 122 -11.58 -36.36 -38.08
CA MET A 122 -10.44 -36.79 -38.90
C MET A 122 -9.80 -38.07 -38.35
N MET A 123 -9.69 -38.18 -37.03
CA MET A 123 -9.17 -39.36 -36.34
C MET A 123 -10.15 -40.55 -36.31
N GLY A 124 -11.39 -40.36 -36.76
CA GLY A 124 -12.42 -41.41 -36.77
C GLY A 124 -12.86 -41.84 -35.38
N VAL A 125 -12.76 -40.95 -34.38
CA VAL A 125 -13.19 -41.21 -33.00
C VAL A 125 -14.69 -41.54 -32.95
N ASP A 126 -15.48 -40.97 -33.86
CA ASP A 126 -16.95 -41.16 -33.98
C ASP A 126 -17.37 -42.54 -34.50
N LYS A 127 -16.44 -43.45 -34.81
CA LYS A 127 -16.79 -44.77 -35.34
C LYS A 127 -17.32 -45.68 -34.24
N VAL A 128 -18.47 -46.31 -34.53
CA VAL A 128 -19.21 -47.25 -33.64
C VAL A 128 -18.31 -48.29 -32.98
N GLN A 129 -17.29 -48.82 -33.69
CA GLN A 129 -16.36 -49.83 -33.15
C GLN A 129 -15.41 -49.31 -32.06
N LEU A 130 -15.06 -48.02 -32.12
CA LEU A 130 -14.25 -47.36 -31.09
C LEU A 130 -15.14 -46.87 -29.94
N GLN A 131 -16.32 -46.34 -30.26
CA GLN A 131 -17.33 -45.96 -29.26
C GLN A 131 -17.80 -47.14 -28.39
N GLU A 132 -18.01 -48.33 -28.97
CA GLU A 132 -18.36 -49.56 -28.22
C GLU A 132 -17.27 -49.97 -27.20
N LYS A 133 -15.99 -49.65 -27.46
CA LYS A 133 -14.88 -49.93 -26.55
C LYS A 133 -14.61 -48.80 -25.55
N LEU A 134 -14.71 -47.54 -25.99
CA LEU A 134 -14.63 -46.38 -25.10
C LEU A 134 -15.74 -46.42 -24.04
N ASN A 135 -16.92 -46.90 -24.39
CA ASN A 135 -18.03 -47.13 -23.45
C ASN A 135 -17.84 -48.38 -22.57
N ALA A 136 -17.01 -49.35 -22.98
CA ALA A 136 -16.72 -50.55 -22.21
C ALA A 136 -15.64 -50.34 -21.12
N GLU A 137 -14.90 -49.23 -21.19
CA GLU A 137 -13.86 -48.86 -20.21
C GLU A 137 -14.33 -47.85 -19.15
N ARG A 138 -15.59 -47.40 -19.19
CA ARG A 138 -16.18 -46.62 -18.07
C ARG A 138 -16.37 -47.53 -16.85
N PRO A 139 -15.82 -47.18 -15.67
CA PRO A 139 -15.97 -47.98 -14.47
C PRO A 139 -17.29 -47.65 -13.77
N ASP A 140 -18.41 -48.21 -14.23
CA ASP A 140 -19.61 -48.28 -13.40
C ASP A 140 -19.62 -49.58 -12.58
N SER A 141 -19.73 -49.38 -11.26
CA SER A 141 -19.91 -50.26 -10.08
C SER A 141 -20.04 -51.80 -10.21
N PRO A 142 -19.69 -52.53 -9.12
CA PRO A 142 -19.44 -53.97 -9.16
C PRO A 142 -20.73 -54.78 -9.11
N SER A 143 -21.16 -55.33 -10.25
CA SER A 143 -22.18 -56.39 -10.22
C SER A 143 -21.97 -57.44 -11.31
N GLU A 144 -21.58 -58.61 -10.82
CA GLU A 144 -21.89 -59.96 -11.30
C GLU A 144 -21.42 -60.41 -12.69
N LYS A 145 -20.29 -61.14 -12.64
CA LYS A 145 -19.82 -62.05 -13.68
C LYS A 145 -20.86 -63.14 -13.96
N LYS A 146 -21.58 -63.05 -15.09
CA LYS A 146 -22.09 -64.24 -15.79
C LYS A 146 -21.42 -64.39 -17.15
N ALA A 147 -20.67 -65.49 -17.24
CA ALA A 147 -20.01 -65.97 -18.44
C ALA A 147 -20.99 -66.11 -19.61
N LYS A 148 -20.79 -65.33 -20.68
CA LYS A 148 -21.18 -65.72 -22.03
C LYS A 148 -20.04 -65.42 -22.98
N SER A 149 -19.44 -66.51 -23.44
CA SER A 149 -18.60 -66.60 -24.63
C SER A 149 -19.16 -65.74 -25.78
N LYS A 150 -18.54 -64.60 -26.05
CA LYS A 150 -18.54 -63.98 -27.36
C LYS A 150 -17.10 -64.05 -27.86
N ARG A 151 -16.85 -64.97 -28.79
CA ARG A 151 -15.63 -65.00 -29.61
C ARG A 151 -15.37 -63.57 -30.10
N LYS A 152 -14.29 -62.92 -29.63
CA LYS A 152 -13.70 -61.75 -30.28
C LYS A 152 -13.46 -62.17 -31.73
N ARG A 153 -14.27 -61.69 -32.67
CA ARG A 153 -13.95 -61.82 -34.09
C ARG A 153 -12.63 -61.07 -34.26
N LEU A 154 -11.55 -61.80 -34.49
CA LEU A 154 -10.28 -61.21 -34.87
C LEU A 154 -10.58 -60.43 -36.17
N PRO A 155 -10.35 -59.11 -36.21
CA PRO A 155 -10.53 -58.37 -37.44
C PRO A 155 -9.61 -59.00 -38.50
N SER A 156 -10.15 -59.23 -39.71
CA SER A 156 -9.35 -59.83 -40.77
C SER A 156 -8.11 -58.97 -41.03
N LYS A 157 -6.99 -59.59 -41.36
CA LYS A 157 -5.73 -58.89 -41.71
C LYS A 157 -5.96 -57.78 -42.75
N THR A 158 -6.90 -58.02 -43.68
CA THR A 158 -7.35 -57.05 -44.69
C THR A 158 -8.11 -55.85 -44.11
N ASN A 159 -8.91 -56.05 -43.06
CA ASN A 159 -9.60 -54.94 -42.37
C ASN A 159 -8.60 -54.11 -41.55
N LEU A 160 -7.61 -54.75 -40.92
CA LEU A 160 -6.50 -54.08 -40.24
C LEU A 160 -5.64 -53.24 -41.20
N GLU A 161 -5.28 -53.80 -42.35
CA GLU A 161 -4.53 -53.11 -43.39
C GLU A 161 -5.35 -51.93 -43.96
N TYR A 162 -6.66 -52.10 -44.17
CA TYR A 162 -7.55 -51.02 -44.58
C TYR A 162 -7.61 -49.90 -43.52
N GLU A 163 -7.76 -50.22 -42.24
CA GLU A 163 -7.76 -49.25 -41.15
C GLU A 163 -6.42 -48.51 -41.05
N PHE A 164 -5.28 -49.20 -41.18
CA PHE A 164 -3.93 -48.63 -41.17
C PHE A 164 -3.65 -47.74 -42.40
N HIS A 165 -4.00 -48.19 -43.60
CA HIS A 165 -3.84 -47.40 -44.82
C HIS A 165 -4.80 -46.22 -44.87
N ARG A 166 -6.02 -46.39 -44.35
CA ARG A 166 -6.97 -45.29 -44.18
C ARG A 166 -6.44 -44.30 -43.15
N LEU A 167 -5.87 -44.74 -42.03
CA LEU A 167 -5.17 -43.86 -41.08
C LEU A 167 -4.15 -43.02 -41.86
N LYS A 168 -3.19 -43.68 -42.49
CA LYS A 168 -2.13 -43.05 -43.28
C LYS A 168 -2.65 -42.09 -44.38
N ALA A 169 -3.83 -42.35 -44.95
CA ALA A 169 -4.46 -41.54 -45.98
C ALA A 169 -5.39 -40.41 -45.46
N SER A 170 -6.05 -40.62 -44.31
CA SER A 170 -6.96 -39.65 -43.66
C SER A 170 -6.17 -38.53 -43.00
N PHE A 171 -4.91 -38.79 -42.65
CA PHE A 171 -4.01 -37.83 -42.06
C PHE A 171 -3.17 -37.11 -43.11
N GLY A 172 -3.85 -36.32 -43.95
CA GLY A 172 -3.17 -35.37 -44.84
C GLY A 172 -2.20 -34.50 -44.03
N LYS A 173 -0.89 -34.60 -44.30
CA LYS A 173 0.16 -33.93 -43.53
C LYS A 173 -0.08 -32.41 -43.38
N ALA A 174 -0.67 -31.79 -44.40
CA ALA A 174 -1.00 -30.36 -44.45
C ALA A 174 -2.22 -30.01 -43.58
N GLU A 175 -3.31 -30.77 -43.67
CA GLU A 175 -4.54 -30.52 -42.93
C GLU A 175 -4.35 -30.70 -41.42
N ARG A 176 -3.61 -31.75 -41.03
CA ARG A 176 -3.21 -31.97 -39.63
C ARG A 176 -2.36 -30.82 -39.09
N ALA A 177 -1.37 -30.38 -39.86
CA ALA A 177 -0.51 -29.27 -39.44
C ALA A 177 -1.30 -27.96 -39.29
N LYS A 178 -2.34 -27.78 -40.11
CA LYS A 178 -3.29 -26.67 -39.98
C LYS A 178 -4.06 -26.75 -38.66
N LEU A 179 -4.71 -27.86 -38.35
CA LEU A 179 -5.51 -28.03 -37.12
C LEU A 179 -4.68 -27.86 -35.84
N PHE A 180 -3.48 -28.47 -35.76
CA PHE A 180 -2.59 -28.24 -34.61
C PHE A 180 -2.07 -26.80 -34.55
N GLY A 181 -1.84 -26.16 -35.70
CA GLY A 181 -1.52 -24.74 -35.77
C GLY A 181 -2.63 -23.86 -35.18
N GLU A 182 -3.89 -24.16 -35.49
CA GLU A 182 -5.06 -23.48 -34.93
C GLU A 182 -5.17 -23.71 -33.41
N ILE A 183 -5.06 -24.97 -32.93
CA ILE A 183 -5.05 -25.29 -31.49
C ILE A 183 -3.91 -24.56 -30.76
N SER A 184 -2.73 -24.46 -31.38
CA SER A 184 -1.61 -23.69 -30.85
C SER A 184 -1.92 -22.20 -30.78
N HIS A 185 -2.54 -21.65 -31.83
CA HIS A 185 -2.96 -20.26 -31.88
C HIS A 185 -3.96 -19.93 -30.77
N TYR A 186 -4.98 -20.78 -30.57
CA TYR A 186 -5.97 -20.59 -29.50
C TYR A 186 -5.35 -20.67 -28.12
N ASN A 187 -4.49 -21.67 -27.85
CA ASN A 187 -3.78 -21.76 -26.58
C ASN A 187 -2.91 -20.54 -26.28
N LEU A 188 -2.20 -20.02 -27.29
CA LEU A 188 -1.39 -18.80 -27.14
C LEU A 188 -2.29 -17.59 -26.87
N ARG A 189 -3.38 -17.44 -27.62
CA ARG A 189 -4.33 -16.34 -27.47
C ARG A 189 -5.00 -16.35 -26.09
N LEU A 190 -5.40 -17.52 -25.59
CA LEU A 190 -5.95 -17.66 -24.23
C LEU A 190 -4.92 -17.24 -23.18
N LYS A 191 -3.65 -17.60 -23.34
CA LYS A 191 -2.59 -17.17 -22.43
C LYS A 191 -2.41 -15.65 -22.44
N GLU A 192 -2.31 -15.04 -23.62
CA GLU A 192 -2.10 -13.60 -23.79
C GLU A 192 -3.23 -12.75 -23.19
N LEU A 193 -4.48 -13.20 -23.33
CA LEU A 193 -5.65 -12.52 -22.74
C LEU A 193 -5.56 -12.45 -21.21
N LEU A 194 -5.08 -13.53 -20.57
CA LEU A 194 -4.93 -13.57 -19.12
C LEU A 194 -3.73 -12.76 -18.65
N ASP A 195 -2.56 -13.00 -19.24
CA ASP A 195 -1.31 -12.34 -18.85
C ASP A 195 -1.48 -10.81 -18.92
N THR A 196 -2.15 -10.30 -19.96
CA THR A 196 -2.46 -8.87 -20.10
C THR A 196 -3.45 -8.36 -19.04
N SER A 197 -4.47 -9.16 -18.71
CA SER A 197 -5.48 -8.77 -17.70
C SER A 197 -4.87 -8.69 -16.29
N ASP A 198 -4.03 -9.67 -15.94
CA ASP A 198 -3.32 -9.72 -14.66
C ASP A 198 -2.28 -8.60 -14.57
N GLU A 199 -1.53 -8.32 -15.65
CA GLU A 199 -0.61 -7.19 -15.73
C GLU A 199 -1.35 -5.85 -15.50
N ILE A 200 -2.45 -5.59 -16.21
CA ILE A 200 -3.24 -4.36 -16.02
C ILE A 200 -3.77 -4.25 -14.59
N SER A 201 -4.20 -5.36 -13.99
CA SER A 201 -4.72 -5.39 -12.61
C SER A 201 -3.64 -5.05 -11.59
N SER A 202 -2.44 -5.60 -11.75
CA SER A 202 -1.27 -5.26 -10.93
C SER A 202 -0.87 -3.79 -11.09
N LEU A 203 -0.81 -3.27 -12.33
CA LEU A 203 -0.50 -1.86 -12.60
C LEU A 203 -1.53 -0.91 -11.97
N ARG A 204 -2.82 -1.26 -12.02
CA ARG A 204 -3.89 -0.50 -11.35
C ARG A 204 -3.72 -0.52 -9.84
N ALA A 205 -3.39 -1.66 -9.24
CA ALA A 205 -3.14 -1.77 -7.81
C ALA A 205 -1.96 -0.90 -7.38
N THR A 206 -0.83 -0.97 -8.11
CA THR A 206 0.35 -0.13 -7.91
C THR A 206 -0.01 1.35 -7.99
N ARG A 207 -0.72 1.78 -9.05
CA ARG A 207 -1.17 3.18 -9.19
C ARG A 207 -2.05 3.63 -8.02
N ARG A 208 -3.00 2.81 -7.57
CA ARG A 208 -3.85 3.14 -6.41
C ARG A 208 -3.02 3.30 -5.13
N ASN A 209 -2.03 2.44 -4.92
CA ASN A 209 -1.17 2.54 -3.73
C ASN A 209 -0.29 3.79 -3.79
N THR A 210 0.35 4.07 -4.93
CA THR A 210 1.15 5.30 -5.11
C THR A 210 0.30 6.56 -4.94
N THR A 211 -0.92 6.59 -5.48
CA THR A 211 -1.82 7.75 -5.32
C THR A 211 -2.29 7.93 -3.89
N LYS A 212 -2.57 6.84 -3.16
CA LYS A 212 -2.86 6.89 -1.72
C LYS A 212 -1.68 7.43 -0.93
N ASP A 213 -0.48 6.92 -1.18
CA ASP A 213 0.74 7.36 -0.51
C ASP A 213 1.01 8.86 -0.73
N LEU A 214 0.91 9.33 -1.97
CA LEU A 214 1.06 10.75 -2.30
C LEU A 214 -0.03 11.60 -1.63
N SER A 215 -1.27 11.12 -1.56
CA SER A 215 -2.36 11.83 -0.88
C SER A 215 -2.14 11.91 0.63
N LEU A 216 -1.57 10.85 1.24
CA LEU A 216 -1.23 10.82 2.65
C LEU A 216 -0.12 11.82 2.95
N VAL A 217 0.99 11.79 2.20
CA VAL A 217 2.10 12.74 2.39
C VAL A 217 1.63 14.18 2.19
N LYS A 218 0.77 14.43 1.20
CA LYS A 218 0.15 15.75 1.00
C LYS A 218 -0.79 16.16 2.14
N GLY A 219 -1.56 15.22 2.71
CA GLY A 219 -2.37 15.49 3.90
C GLY A 219 -1.48 15.87 5.09
N LEU A 220 -0.39 15.12 5.29
CA LEU A 220 0.60 15.36 6.35
C LEU A 220 1.28 16.74 6.21
N SER A 221 1.54 17.19 4.98
CA SER A 221 2.07 18.53 4.71
C SER A 221 1.09 19.68 4.96
N THR A 222 -0.19 19.39 5.26
CA THR A 222 -1.11 20.39 5.85
C THR A 222 -1.22 20.24 7.37
N PHE A 223 -1.15 19.01 7.88
CA PHE A 223 -1.31 18.69 9.30
C PHE A 223 -0.31 19.44 10.21
N TRP A 224 0.97 19.51 9.83
CA TRP A 224 2.01 20.21 10.61
C TRP A 224 1.69 21.70 10.85
N ARG A 225 1.01 22.37 9.89
CA ARG A 225 0.58 23.78 10.03
C ARG A 225 -0.47 23.90 11.13
N HIS A 226 -1.41 22.97 11.18
CA HIS A 226 -2.41 22.95 12.25
C HIS A 226 -1.79 22.57 13.60
N ALA A 227 -0.85 21.62 13.62
CA ALA A 227 -0.13 21.25 14.84
C ALA A 227 0.64 22.45 15.42
N THR A 228 1.26 23.25 14.56
CA THR A 228 1.94 24.49 14.93
C THR A 228 0.98 25.54 15.49
N ASN A 229 -0.18 25.72 14.86
CA ASN A 229 -1.21 26.64 15.35
C ASN A 229 -1.73 26.21 16.72
N VAL A 230 -2.06 24.93 16.88
CA VAL A 230 -2.54 24.37 18.16
C VAL A 230 -1.50 24.59 19.26
N PHE A 231 -0.22 24.29 19.01
CA PHE A 231 0.85 24.60 19.96
C PHE A 231 0.82 26.06 20.38
N ARG A 232 0.90 27.00 19.43
CA ARG A 232 0.95 28.43 19.73
C ARG A 232 -0.29 28.92 20.49
N LEU A 233 -1.47 28.45 20.10
CA LEU A 233 -2.73 28.86 20.70
C LEU A 233 -2.88 28.35 22.13
N VAL A 234 -2.59 27.07 22.38
CA VAL A 234 -2.64 26.49 23.73
C VAL A 234 -1.65 27.20 24.65
N TYR A 235 -0.42 27.43 24.18
CA TYR A 235 0.59 28.16 24.96
C TYR A 235 0.21 29.62 25.23
N LYS A 236 -0.37 30.32 24.23
CA LYS A 236 -0.86 31.70 24.40
C LYS A 236 -2.04 31.79 25.36
N ALA A 237 -2.82 30.72 25.50
CA ALA A 237 -3.95 30.65 26.40
C ALA A 237 -3.53 30.44 27.88
N TRP A 238 -2.27 30.10 28.17
CA TRP A 238 -1.76 30.06 29.55
C TRP A 238 -1.41 31.47 30.07
N LYS A 239 -2.44 32.19 30.52
CA LYS A 239 -2.30 33.54 31.11
C LYS A 239 -2.40 33.52 32.65
N CYS A 240 -1.83 32.52 33.30
CA CYS A 240 -1.73 32.46 34.76
C CYS A 240 -0.27 32.57 35.23
N ASP A 241 -0.08 32.96 36.49
CA ASP A 241 1.23 32.97 37.15
C ASP A 241 1.79 31.56 37.37
N CYS A 242 0.96 30.54 37.19
CA CYS A 242 1.30 29.12 37.27
C CYS A 242 1.82 28.51 35.96
N SER A 243 2.04 29.31 34.91
CA SER A 243 2.41 28.81 33.58
C SER A 243 3.66 27.91 33.61
N SER A 244 4.65 28.20 34.44
CA SER A 244 5.87 27.37 34.61
C SER A 244 5.59 25.92 35.05
N HIS A 245 4.42 25.66 35.65
CA HIS A 245 4.01 24.34 36.13
C HIS A 245 3.11 23.60 35.13
N HIS A 246 2.71 24.23 34.02
CA HIS A 246 1.89 23.56 33.01
C HIS A 246 2.76 22.76 32.04
N ARG A 247 2.33 21.51 31.84
CA ARG A 247 2.84 20.61 30.80
C ARG A 247 1.73 20.30 29.82
N ILE A 248 2.07 20.32 28.55
CA ILE A 248 1.20 19.87 27.47
C ILE A 248 1.85 18.65 26.86
N ASN A 249 1.12 17.54 26.85
CA ASN A 249 1.57 16.28 26.28
C ASN A 249 0.71 16.00 25.05
N LEU A 250 1.33 15.92 23.87
CA LEU A 250 0.64 15.58 22.62
C LEU A 250 0.79 14.09 22.36
N LEU A 251 -0.31 13.37 22.17
CA LEU A 251 -0.27 11.96 21.77
C LEU A 251 0.36 11.82 20.38
N LEU A 252 1.31 10.91 20.26
CA LEU A 252 1.98 10.56 19.02
C LEU A 252 1.26 9.37 18.38
N GLU A 253 0.93 9.46 17.10
CA GLU A 253 0.07 8.49 16.42
C GLU A 253 0.62 8.11 15.04
N HIS A 254 0.52 6.82 14.68
CA HIS A 254 0.69 6.38 13.29
C HIS A 254 -0.61 6.59 12.51
N ARG A 255 -0.65 7.59 11.63
CA ARG A 255 -1.82 7.91 10.81
C ARG A 255 -1.67 7.33 9.41
N THR A 256 -2.64 6.50 9.00
CA THR A 256 -2.72 5.94 7.65
C THR A 256 -3.61 6.75 6.71
N THR A 257 -4.43 7.66 7.26
CA THR A 257 -5.28 8.62 6.54
C THR A 257 -5.46 9.88 7.38
N ILE A 258 -5.68 11.03 6.73
CA ILE A 258 -6.04 12.29 7.41
C ILE A 258 -7.36 12.75 6.82
N SER A 259 -8.45 12.32 7.44
CA SER A 259 -9.82 12.76 7.10
C SER A 259 -10.28 13.91 8.00
N GLU A 260 -9.77 14.01 9.22
CA GLU A 260 -10.10 15.04 10.21
C GLU A 260 -8.82 15.51 10.90
N ILE A 261 -8.71 16.83 11.12
CA ILE A 261 -7.61 17.42 11.90
C ILE A 261 -8.01 17.41 13.37
N ARG A 262 -7.52 16.40 14.10
CA ARG A 262 -7.77 16.18 15.53
C ARG A 262 -6.47 15.87 16.27
N PHE A 263 -6.26 16.52 17.40
CA PHE A 263 -5.12 16.32 18.31
C PHE A 263 -5.59 15.83 19.67
N ASN A 264 -4.95 14.79 20.21
CA ASN A 264 -5.20 14.32 21.57
C ASN A 264 -4.16 14.92 22.50
N LEU A 265 -4.59 15.69 23.48
CA LEU A 265 -3.73 16.35 24.44
C LEU A 265 -4.01 15.83 25.85
N LEU A 266 -2.94 15.61 26.61
CA LEU A 266 -2.98 15.47 28.05
C LEU A 266 -2.32 16.70 28.66
N LEU A 267 -3.12 17.54 29.29
CA LEU A 267 -2.66 18.71 30.03
C LEU A 267 -2.38 18.28 31.47
N LEU A 268 -1.24 18.67 32.03
CA LEU A 268 -0.85 18.36 33.40
C LEU A 268 -0.40 19.61 34.16
N TYR A 269 -0.64 19.60 35.47
CA TYR A 269 -0.11 20.56 36.42
C TYR A 269 0.99 19.90 37.27
N ALA A 270 2.25 20.29 37.08
CA ALA A 270 3.40 19.78 37.81
C ALA A 270 3.39 20.24 39.29
N GLN A 271 3.61 19.32 40.23
CA GLN A 271 3.34 19.52 41.67
C GLN A 271 4.57 19.89 42.54
N ASN A 272 5.70 20.28 41.95
CA ASN A 272 6.97 20.43 42.70
C ASN A 272 7.09 21.71 43.57
N LEU A 273 6.10 22.04 44.41
CA LEU A 273 6.21 23.04 45.48
C LEU A 273 5.48 22.60 46.77
N PRO A 274 6.04 22.90 47.97
CA PRO A 274 5.42 22.55 49.27
C PRO A 274 4.18 23.40 49.64
N GLU A 275 3.83 24.41 48.85
CA GLU A 275 2.67 25.27 49.09
C GLU A 275 1.56 24.99 48.07
N ARG A 276 0.79 23.93 48.33
CA ARG A 276 -0.45 23.66 47.60
C ARG A 276 -1.44 24.79 47.89
N LYS A 277 -1.86 25.54 46.86
CA LYS A 277 -3.16 26.23 46.91
C LYS A 277 -4.25 25.18 46.68
N ASP A 278 -5.12 24.98 47.66
CA ASP A 278 -6.31 24.15 47.48
C ASP A 278 -7.14 24.70 46.31
N GLY A 279 -7.50 23.83 45.35
CA GLY A 279 -8.34 24.19 44.18
C GLY A 279 -7.70 24.08 42.79
N CYS A 280 -6.40 23.76 42.66
CA CYS A 280 -5.80 23.54 41.34
C CYS A 280 -6.20 22.18 40.72
N TRP A 281 -6.47 22.17 39.41
CA TRP A 281 -6.67 20.96 38.61
C TRP A 281 -5.36 20.16 38.48
N ARG A 282 -5.46 18.84 38.31
CA ARG A 282 -4.30 17.92 38.23
C ARG A 282 -3.96 17.55 36.79
N SER A 283 -4.94 17.01 36.09
CA SER A 283 -4.82 16.57 34.70
C SER A 283 -6.12 16.83 33.95
N LEU A 284 -6.02 17.09 32.65
CA LEU A 284 -7.15 17.09 31.73
C LEU A 284 -6.74 16.40 30.43
N GLU A 285 -7.45 15.33 30.08
CA GLU A 285 -7.40 14.79 28.73
C GLU A 285 -8.42 15.50 27.86
N ALA A 286 -7.99 15.99 26.69
CA ALA A 286 -8.84 16.75 25.79
C ALA A 286 -8.52 16.46 24.33
N HIS A 287 -9.54 16.57 23.48
CA HIS A 287 -9.40 16.55 22.04
C HIS A 287 -9.51 17.96 21.48
N ILE A 288 -8.58 18.31 20.61
CA ILE A 288 -8.62 19.56 19.83
C ILE A 288 -8.94 19.22 18.39
N SER A 289 -10.13 19.60 17.92
CA SER A 289 -10.54 19.41 16.52
C SER A 289 -10.68 20.74 15.79
N LEU A 290 -10.28 20.76 14.51
CA LEU A 290 -10.55 21.89 13.61
C LEU A 290 -12.04 21.95 13.27
N VAL A 291 -12.65 23.13 13.34
CA VAL A 291 -14.02 23.36 12.86
C VAL A 291 -13.94 23.87 11.42
N GLU A 292 -14.46 23.08 10.47
CA GLU A 292 -14.54 23.49 9.06
C GLU A 292 -15.71 24.48 8.86
N GLY A 293 -15.44 25.68 8.33
CA GLY A 293 -16.49 26.63 7.91
C GLY A 293 -16.39 28.08 8.39
N LEU A 294 -15.43 28.46 9.23
CA LEU A 294 -15.16 29.88 9.55
C LEU A 294 -14.01 30.45 8.70
N SER A 295 -14.22 30.59 7.39
CA SER A 295 -13.54 31.67 6.68
C SER A 295 -14.32 32.95 7.00
N THR A 296 -13.86 33.73 7.97
CA THR A 296 -14.47 35.02 8.29
C THR A 296 -14.42 35.90 7.04
N SER A 297 -15.58 36.13 6.41
CA SER A 297 -15.76 37.25 5.50
C SER A 297 -15.57 38.52 6.33
N ILE A 298 -14.38 39.11 6.29
CA ILE A 298 -14.19 40.45 6.81
C ILE A 298 -15.05 41.34 5.91
N SER A 299 -16.16 41.83 6.47
CA SER A 299 -16.90 42.93 5.89
C SER A 299 -15.96 44.12 5.82
N GLU A 300 -15.49 44.47 4.62
CA GLU A 300 -14.96 45.79 4.33
C GLU A 300 -16.04 46.81 4.68
N VAL A 301 -15.94 47.39 5.87
CA VAL A 301 -16.65 48.63 6.16
C VAL A 301 -16.02 49.69 5.27
N SER A 302 -16.84 50.18 4.34
CA SER A 302 -16.49 51.24 3.41
C SER A 302 -15.92 52.45 4.12
N LEU A 303 -14.68 52.82 3.79
CA LEU A 303 -14.21 54.20 3.89
C LEU A 303 -13.95 54.72 2.49
N ILE A 304 -15.02 55.29 1.92
CA ILE A 304 -14.95 56.17 0.77
C ILE A 304 -14.27 57.46 1.21
N GLY A 305 -13.22 57.84 0.46
CA GLY A 305 -12.87 59.25 0.25
C GLY A 305 -11.72 59.77 1.10
N LEU A 306 -10.52 59.79 0.52
CA LEU A 306 -9.72 61.01 0.35
C LEU A 306 -8.59 60.74 -0.64
N ARG A 307 -8.82 61.20 -1.87
CA ARG A 307 -7.86 61.19 -2.98
C ARG A 307 -7.10 62.53 -2.92
N SER A 308 -5.78 62.48 -2.73
CA SER A 308 -4.89 63.59 -3.07
C SER A 308 -3.55 63.04 -3.57
N LYS A 309 -3.05 63.68 -4.62
CA LYS A 309 -1.93 63.31 -5.49
C LYS A 309 -0.57 63.62 -4.85
N SER A 310 0.47 62.88 -5.23
CA SER A 310 1.71 63.47 -5.77
C SER A 310 2.62 62.40 -6.42
N GLU A 311 3.11 62.75 -7.60
CA GLU A 311 4.00 62.02 -8.50
C GLU A 311 5.40 61.80 -7.91
N THR A 312 6.14 60.78 -8.38
CA THR A 312 7.38 60.99 -9.16
C THR A 312 7.97 59.69 -9.69
N THR A 313 8.44 59.82 -10.93
CA THR A 313 9.21 58.94 -11.81
C THR A 313 10.53 58.43 -11.22
N PHE A 314 11.04 57.26 -11.66
CA PHE A 314 12.39 57.18 -12.27
C PHE A 314 12.67 55.85 -13.00
N GLU A 315 13.36 56.01 -14.12
CA GLU A 315 13.68 55.05 -15.19
C GLU A 315 14.68 53.95 -14.79
N ARG A 316 14.57 52.78 -15.44
CA ARG A 316 15.64 51.77 -15.48
C ARG A 316 16.49 51.96 -16.74
N ARG A 317 17.82 52.02 -16.57
CA ARG A 317 18.81 51.83 -17.65
C ARG A 317 19.76 50.66 -17.36
N PRO A 318 20.36 50.06 -18.41
CA PRO A 318 20.83 48.67 -18.42
C PRO A 318 22.34 48.55 -18.18
N ARG A 319 22.83 47.33 -17.91
CA ARG A 319 24.26 46.99 -18.00
C ARG A 319 24.50 45.71 -18.79
N SER A 320 25.60 45.78 -19.52
CA SER A 320 26.06 45.00 -20.66
C SER A 320 26.93 43.78 -20.30
N ASN A 321 26.84 42.78 -21.17
CA ASN A 321 27.79 41.74 -21.59
C ASN A 321 29.18 41.63 -20.93
N LEU A 322 29.53 40.41 -20.53
CA LEU A 322 30.90 39.89 -20.62
C LEU A 322 30.87 38.39 -20.97
N ARG A 323 31.58 38.00 -22.03
CA ARG A 323 31.83 36.61 -22.48
C ARG A 323 33.12 36.09 -21.85
N SER A 324 33.20 34.79 -21.55
CA SER A 324 34.46 34.05 -21.65
C SER A 324 34.24 32.60 -22.08
N TYR A 325 35.10 32.19 -22.99
CA TYR A 325 35.23 30.95 -23.76
C TYR A 325 35.33 29.63 -22.97
N THR A 326 34.81 28.55 -23.58
CA THR A 326 35.53 27.27 -23.76
C THR A 326 35.11 26.61 -25.08
N ASN A 327 36.09 26.06 -25.80
CA ASN A 327 36.00 25.36 -27.09
C ASN A 327 35.75 23.85 -26.89
N GLU A 328 35.11 23.21 -27.87
CA GLU A 328 35.33 21.83 -28.43
C GLU A 328 34.03 21.29 -29.09
N PRO A 329 34.07 20.31 -30.02
CA PRO A 329 33.67 20.57 -31.40
C PRO A 329 32.42 19.82 -31.88
N SER A 330 31.95 20.31 -33.02
CA SER A 330 30.86 19.88 -33.87
C SER A 330 30.88 18.42 -34.34
N PHE A 331 29.70 17.78 -34.30
CA PHE A 331 29.35 16.66 -35.19
C PHE A 331 28.16 17.06 -36.08
N SER A 332 28.42 17.01 -37.37
CA SER A 332 27.55 17.36 -38.48
C SER A 332 26.35 16.43 -38.63
N LYS A 333 25.14 16.98 -38.87
CA LYS A 333 24.12 16.28 -39.66
C LYS A 333 23.43 17.24 -40.65
N THR A 334 23.77 16.94 -41.90
CA THR A 334 23.10 17.11 -43.19
C THR A 334 21.71 17.76 -43.21
N SER A 335 21.62 18.80 -44.05
CA SER A 335 20.41 19.46 -44.54
C SER A 335 19.85 18.73 -45.76
N THR A 336 18.52 18.55 -45.80
CA THR A 336 17.76 18.39 -47.04
C THR A 336 16.49 19.24 -46.93
N MET A 337 16.28 20.10 -47.92
CA MET A 337 15.19 21.08 -48.05
C MET A 337 13.98 20.51 -48.79
N ILE A 338 12.90 21.32 -48.82
CA ILE A 338 11.70 21.31 -49.70
C ILE A 338 10.49 20.63 -49.02
N ASP A 339 9.28 21.17 -48.94
CA ASP A 339 8.58 22.35 -49.49
C ASP A 339 7.44 22.68 -48.50
N SER A 340 6.98 23.93 -48.40
CA SER A 340 5.73 24.23 -47.70
C SER A 340 5.04 25.42 -48.35
N THR A 341 4.07 25.08 -49.20
CA THR A 341 3.12 25.99 -49.83
C THR A 341 2.17 26.55 -48.77
N GLU A 342 2.09 27.88 -48.68
CA GLU A 342 1.11 28.60 -47.85
C GLU A 342 -0.33 28.39 -48.36
N LEU A 343 -1.24 28.09 -47.43
CA LEU A 343 -2.69 28.23 -47.60
C LEU A 343 -3.24 29.11 -46.46
N PRO A 344 -4.25 29.97 -46.72
CA PRO A 344 -4.75 30.98 -45.80
C PRO A 344 -5.63 30.38 -44.68
N PRO A 345 -5.82 31.10 -43.55
CA PRO A 345 -6.53 30.55 -42.39
C PRO A 345 -8.04 30.50 -42.64
N PRO A 346 -8.74 29.40 -42.25
CA PRO A 346 -10.19 29.39 -42.26
C PRO A 346 -10.76 30.06 -41.00
N ALA A 347 -11.91 30.70 -41.20
CA ALA A 347 -12.64 31.53 -40.27
C ALA A 347 -13.01 30.85 -38.94
N ALA A 348 -13.08 31.67 -37.89
CA ALA A 348 -13.50 31.30 -36.55
C ALA A 348 -14.94 30.75 -36.54
N VAL A 349 -15.07 29.45 -36.23
CA VAL A 349 -16.35 28.82 -35.88
C VAL A 349 -16.61 29.05 -34.39
N GLN A 350 -17.62 29.85 -34.08
CA GLN A 350 -18.15 30.00 -32.72
C GLN A 350 -18.73 28.66 -32.25
N LYS A 351 -18.17 28.08 -31.18
CA LYS A 351 -18.80 26.96 -30.48
C LYS A 351 -19.90 27.50 -29.57
N PRO A 352 -21.11 26.89 -29.55
CA PRO A 352 -22.13 27.27 -28.58
C PRO A 352 -21.68 26.85 -27.18
N SER A 353 -21.55 27.83 -26.30
CA SER A 353 -21.36 27.61 -24.87
C SER A 353 -22.72 27.24 -24.27
N VAL A 354 -22.90 25.99 -23.90
CA VAL A 354 -24.07 25.55 -23.12
C VAL A 354 -23.75 25.85 -21.66
N ALA A 355 -24.32 26.95 -21.15
CA ALA A 355 -24.30 27.28 -19.74
C ALA A 355 -25.25 26.31 -19.00
N TRP A 356 -24.68 25.44 -18.19
CA TRP A 356 -25.40 24.70 -17.17
C TRP A 356 -25.56 25.65 -15.99
N GLU A 357 -26.77 26.12 -15.75
CA GLU A 357 -27.15 26.78 -14.50
C GLU A 357 -26.97 25.76 -13.37
N ILE A 358 -25.81 25.83 -12.70
CA ILE A 358 -25.69 25.27 -11.35
C ILE A 358 -26.52 26.20 -10.48
N THR A 359 -27.77 25.85 -10.20
CA THR A 359 -28.40 26.32 -8.97
C THR A 359 -27.48 25.91 -7.83
N PRO A 360 -26.87 26.85 -7.08
CA PRO A 360 -26.11 26.49 -5.90
C PRO A 360 -27.07 25.73 -4.98
N PRO A 361 -26.65 24.58 -4.38
CA PRO A 361 -27.44 23.96 -3.34
C PRO A 361 -27.71 25.03 -2.27
N PRO A 362 -28.89 25.02 -1.62
CA PRO A 362 -29.21 26.02 -0.60
C PRO A 362 -28.06 26.06 0.38
N SER A 363 -27.47 27.24 0.50
CA SER A 363 -26.48 27.57 1.53
C SER A 363 -27.12 27.24 2.87
N ARG A 364 -26.83 26.03 3.39
CA ARG A 364 -27.02 25.74 4.80
C ARG A 364 -26.12 26.71 5.52
N GLY A 365 -26.75 27.75 6.07
CA GLY A 365 -26.09 28.74 6.90
C GLY A 365 -25.21 28.06 7.93
N ALA A 366 -24.04 28.63 8.12
CA ALA A 366 -23.15 28.33 9.21
C ALA A 366 -23.90 28.45 10.55
N SER A 367 -24.07 27.32 11.22
CA SER A 367 -24.44 27.24 12.63
C SER A 367 -24.01 25.87 13.17
N PHE A 368 -22.70 25.71 13.41
CA PHE A 368 -22.14 24.49 14.01
C PHE A 368 -21.16 24.77 15.17
N LEU A 369 -21.01 26.02 15.60
CA LEU A 369 -20.64 26.25 16.99
C LEU A 369 -21.91 25.93 17.79
N GLU A 370 -21.86 24.89 18.64
CA GLU A 370 -22.84 24.78 19.73
C GLU A 370 -22.98 26.18 20.35
N SER A 371 -24.20 26.69 20.49
CA SER A 371 -24.48 28.13 20.75
C SER A 371 -23.88 28.68 22.05
N ASP A 372 -23.17 27.84 22.80
CA ASP A 372 -22.72 28.07 24.16
C ASP A 372 -21.17 28.03 24.28
N ALA A 373 -20.43 27.70 23.21
CA ALA A 373 -18.97 27.64 23.26
C ALA A 373 -18.36 29.05 23.28
N SER A 374 -17.57 29.37 24.32
CA SER A 374 -16.87 30.66 24.44
C SER A 374 -15.39 30.58 24.03
N GLU A 375 -14.82 31.71 23.59
CA GLU A 375 -13.39 31.81 23.29
C GLU A 375 -12.55 31.69 24.57
N ILE A 376 -11.60 30.74 24.60
CA ILE A 376 -10.77 30.47 25.76
C ILE A 376 -9.74 31.59 25.92
N SER A 377 -9.97 32.47 26.88
CA SER A 377 -9.07 33.59 27.19
C SER A 377 -7.93 33.20 28.14
N ASN A 378 -8.21 32.29 29.08
CA ASN A 378 -7.26 31.69 30.02
C ASN A 378 -7.60 30.19 30.21
N LEU A 379 -6.74 29.32 29.66
CA LEU A 379 -6.98 27.88 29.67
C LEU A 379 -6.94 27.30 31.09
N CYS A 380 -6.06 27.78 31.97
CA CYS A 380 -5.97 27.30 33.35
C CYS A 380 -7.24 27.58 34.14
N HIS A 381 -7.79 28.79 34.00
CA HIS A 381 -9.06 29.13 34.63
C HIS A 381 -10.24 28.34 34.05
N SER A 382 -10.25 28.15 32.73
CA SER A 382 -11.30 27.39 32.05
C SER A 382 -11.34 25.93 32.54
N ILE A 383 -10.17 25.29 32.71
CA ILE A 383 -10.09 23.92 33.24
C ILE A 383 -10.57 23.85 34.69
N MET A 384 -10.25 24.83 35.54
CA MET A 384 -10.72 24.86 36.94
C MET A 384 -12.24 25.04 37.07
N THR A 385 -12.87 25.70 36.11
CA THR A 385 -14.29 26.03 36.13
C THR A 385 -15.14 25.01 35.36
N CYS A 386 -14.51 24.19 34.51
CA CYS A 386 -15.13 23.11 33.76
C CYS A 386 -15.77 22.07 34.68
N GLY A 387 -17.07 21.84 34.53
CA GLY A 387 -17.75 20.73 35.17
C GLY A 387 -17.30 19.37 34.61
N THR A 388 -17.42 18.29 35.40
CA THR A 388 -17.03 16.92 35.00
C THR A 388 -17.89 16.32 33.87
N GLN A 389 -18.91 17.03 33.38
CA GLN A 389 -19.84 16.61 32.33
C GLN A 389 -19.87 17.54 31.10
N GLU A 390 -19.01 18.56 31.04
CA GLU A 390 -18.98 19.47 29.89
C GLU A 390 -18.46 18.77 28.63
N LYS A 391 -19.21 18.90 27.54
CA LYS A 391 -18.85 18.33 26.23
C LYS A 391 -17.87 19.20 25.45
N CYS A 392 -17.76 20.48 25.80
CA CYS A 392 -16.95 21.49 25.14
C CYS A 392 -16.42 22.46 26.19
N LEU A 393 -15.09 22.61 26.28
CA LEU A 393 -14.42 23.57 27.16
C LEU A 393 -14.44 24.99 26.57
N GLY A 394 -14.58 25.09 25.25
CA GLY A 394 -14.52 26.33 24.49
C GLY A 394 -13.64 26.19 23.25
N PHE A 395 -13.33 27.32 22.60
CA PHE A 395 -12.53 27.34 21.38
C PHE A 395 -11.34 28.30 21.45
N VAL A 396 -10.31 28.00 20.67
CA VAL A 396 -9.17 28.88 20.38
C VAL A 396 -9.06 29.07 18.87
N ARG A 397 -8.70 30.27 18.42
CA ARG A 397 -8.69 30.58 17.00
C ARG A 397 -7.48 31.40 16.56
N THR A 398 -7.13 31.25 15.30
CA THR A 398 -6.35 32.23 14.53
C THR A 398 -7.30 33.05 13.65
N ASP A 399 -6.75 33.94 12.82
CA ASP A 399 -7.55 34.71 11.86
C ASP A 399 -8.20 33.82 10.79
N GLU A 400 -7.63 32.63 10.55
CA GLU A 400 -8.03 31.71 9.48
C GLU A 400 -8.69 30.42 9.97
N HIS A 401 -8.43 29.99 11.21
CA HIS A 401 -8.80 28.66 11.70
C HIS A 401 -9.35 28.71 13.13
N CYS A 402 -10.41 27.95 13.40
CA CYS A 402 -11.00 27.79 14.73
C CYS A 402 -10.85 26.35 15.21
N TYR A 403 -10.41 26.16 16.46
CA TYR A 403 -10.18 24.87 17.07
C TYR A 403 -10.99 24.77 18.36
N VAL A 404 -11.77 23.70 18.50
CA VAL A 404 -12.59 23.45 19.71
C VAL A 404 -11.87 22.47 20.62
N LEU A 405 -11.82 22.76 21.92
CA LEU A 405 -11.30 21.88 22.96
C LEU A 405 -12.47 21.12 23.60
N ASN A 406 -12.48 19.80 23.47
CA ASN A 406 -13.47 18.92 24.07
C ASN A 406 -12.81 18.04 25.14
N PRO A 407 -13.19 18.19 26.43
CA PRO A 407 -12.77 17.27 27.49
C PRO A 407 -13.17 15.82 27.19
N VAL A 408 -12.30 14.88 27.54
CA VAL A 408 -12.64 13.45 27.56
C VAL A 408 -13.25 13.12 28.92
N ALA A 409 -14.39 12.40 28.95
CA ALA A 409 -15.08 12.06 30.19
C ALA A 409 -14.13 11.35 31.17
N MET A 410 -13.85 11.99 32.30
CA MET A 410 -12.91 11.50 33.31
C MET A 410 -13.51 10.29 34.05
N GLY A 411 -13.23 9.09 33.55
CA GLY A 411 -13.64 7.83 34.19
C GLY A 411 -12.69 7.32 35.27
N SER A 412 -11.50 7.92 35.40
CA SER A 412 -10.42 7.50 36.30
C SER A 412 -9.99 8.63 37.24
N SER A 413 -9.31 8.26 38.34
CA SER A 413 -8.63 9.22 39.21
C SER A 413 -7.69 10.12 38.38
N PRO A 414 -7.61 11.42 38.71
CA PRO A 414 -6.74 12.34 37.98
C PRO A 414 -5.28 11.87 38.03
N LEU A 415 -4.65 11.82 36.85
CA LEU A 415 -3.27 11.39 36.65
C LEU A 415 -2.30 12.41 37.25
N ASP A 416 -1.21 11.90 37.82
CA ASP A 416 -0.09 12.70 38.31
C ASP A 416 1.13 12.59 37.38
N GLU A 417 2.06 13.55 37.49
CA GLU A 417 3.37 13.48 36.81
C GLU A 417 4.20 12.28 37.30
N SER A 418 3.95 11.78 38.52
CA SER A 418 4.54 10.52 39.02
C SER A 418 3.98 9.27 38.33
N ASP A 419 2.85 9.37 37.64
CA ASP A 419 2.23 8.28 36.88
C ASP A 419 2.74 8.22 35.43
N ALA A 420 3.90 8.83 35.16
CA ALA A 420 4.50 8.93 33.84
C ALA A 420 5.96 8.43 33.86
N VAL A 421 6.35 7.71 32.81
CA VAL A 421 7.73 7.22 32.62
C VAL A 421 8.24 7.62 31.24
N THR A 422 9.51 7.98 31.14
CA THR A 422 10.08 8.37 29.84
C THR A 422 10.62 7.18 29.08
N LEU A 423 10.69 7.27 27.74
CA LEU A 423 11.39 6.28 26.92
C LEU A 423 12.86 6.15 27.34
N GLY A 424 13.48 7.25 27.77
CA GLY A 424 14.81 7.26 28.36
C GLY A 424 14.95 6.33 29.57
N ASN A 425 14.02 6.37 30.52
CA ASN A 425 14.04 5.47 31.68
C ASN A 425 13.90 3.99 31.28
N LEU A 426 13.05 3.70 30.29
CA LEU A 426 12.87 2.33 29.78
C LEU A 426 14.14 1.79 29.09
N LEU A 427 14.81 2.62 28.29
CA LEU A 427 16.01 2.23 27.53
C LEU A 427 17.28 2.18 28.39
N ARG A 428 17.40 3.05 29.40
CA ARG A 428 18.50 3.00 30.38
C ARG A 428 18.37 1.82 31.34
N LYS A 429 17.20 1.18 31.38
CA LYS A 429 16.85 0.08 32.30
C LYS A 429 16.79 0.53 33.75
N ASP A 430 16.35 1.77 33.97
CA ASP A 430 16.14 2.34 35.31
C ASP A 430 14.97 1.64 36.04
N LEU A 431 14.08 1.01 35.27
CA LEU A 431 12.91 0.27 35.74
C LEU A 431 13.07 -1.23 35.44
N ASN A 432 12.47 -2.09 36.26
CA ASN A 432 12.37 -3.53 36.00
C ASN A 432 11.29 -3.84 34.95
N PHE A 433 11.38 -3.16 33.80
CA PHE A 433 10.45 -3.28 32.69
C PHE A 433 11.26 -3.42 31.39
N LYS A 434 10.88 -4.39 30.56
CA LYS A 434 11.54 -4.66 29.28
C LYS A 434 10.50 -4.61 28.17
N LEU A 435 10.71 -3.73 27.19
CA LEU A 435 9.87 -3.66 26.00
C LEU A 435 10.01 -4.96 25.20
N THR A 436 8.88 -5.55 24.84
CA THR A 436 8.86 -6.67 23.89
C THR A 436 9.28 -6.18 22.51
N ARG A 437 9.72 -7.09 21.64
CA ARG A 437 10.08 -6.73 20.26
C ARG A 437 8.92 -6.07 19.50
N LYS A 438 7.70 -6.57 19.67
CA LYS A 438 6.49 -5.96 19.10
C LYS A 438 6.32 -4.50 19.55
N GLN A 439 6.35 -4.25 20.86
CA GLN A 439 6.22 -2.89 21.41
C GLN A 439 7.32 -1.96 20.90
N ARG A 440 8.58 -2.43 20.80
CA ARG A 440 9.69 -1.62 20.26
C ARG A 440 9.42 -1.18 18.82
N PHE A 441 8.92 -2.10 17.99
CA PHE A 441 8.63 -1.84 16.57
C PHE A 441 7.43 -0.90 16.41
N GLN A 442 6.43 -1.02 17.28
CA GLN A 442 5.28 -0.11 17.31
C GLN A 442 5.67 1.30 17.73
N VAL A 443 6.45 1.45 18.80
CA VAL A 443 6.96 2.76 19.24
C VAL A 443 7.83 3.36 18.13
N ALA A 444 8.72 2.58 17.51
CA ALA A 444 9.53 3.01 16.38
C ALA A 444 8.68 3.54 15.21
N LEU A 445 7.66 2.79 14.78
CA LEU A 445 6.72 3.21 13.73
C LEU A 445 5.98 4.50 14.10
N THR A 446 5.52 4.59 15.35
CA THR A 446 4.76 5.75 15.85
C THR A 446 5.62 7.01 15.89
N LEU A 447 6.87 6.90 16.37
CA LEU A 447 7.83 8.01 16.40
C LEU A 447 8.23 8.45 14.99
N ALA A 448 8.53 7.52 14.08
CA ALA A 448 8.87 7.87 12.70
C ALA A 448 7.70 8.56 11.98
N SER A 449 6.47 8.07 12.19
CA SER A 449 5.25 8.68 11.65
C SER A 449 5.01 10.07 12.24
N SER A 450 5.31 10.25 13.53
CA SER A 450 5.17 11.53 14.21
C SER A 450 6.22 12.54 13.78
N GLN A 451 7.45 12.10 13.50
CA GLN A 451 8.47 12.93 12.88
C GLN A 451 7.98 13.46 11.54
N LEU A 452 7.41 12.61 10.68
CA LEU A 452 6.85 13.03 9.40
C LEU A 452 5.70 14.07 9.56
N GLN A 453 4.86 13.90 10.59
CA GLN A 453 3.70 14.75 10.89
C GLN A 453 4.06 16.12 11.50
N LEU A 454 5.09 16.14 12.37
CA LEU A 454 5.37 17.25 13.28
C LEU A 454 6.73 17.89 13.02
N ASP A 455 7.49 17.43 12.02
CA ASP A 455 8.74 18.08 11.64
C ASP A 455 8.48 19.57 11.34
N SER A 456 9.47 20.40 11.66
CA SER A 456 9.37 21.86 11.51
C SER A 456 8.33 22.53 12.44
N THR A 457 7.64 21.80 13.31
CA THR A 457 6.72 22.36 14.32
C THR A 457 7.42 22.53 15.67
N PRO A 458 6.95 23.46 16.54
CA PRO A 458 7.49 23.61 17.89
C PRO A 458 7.39 22.34 18.76
N TRP A 459 6.53 21.39 18.39
CA TRP A 459 6.47 20.09 19.07
C TRP A 459 7.76 19.29 18.94
N LEU A 460 8.49 19.42 17.84
CA LEU A 460 9.75 18.69 17.59
C LEU A 460 10.97 19.62 17.45
N GLN A 461 10.83 20.93 17.65
CA GLN A 461 11.95 21.87 17.60
C GLN A 461 12.82 21.79 18.87
N SER A 462 14.13 22.06 18.70
CA SER A 462 15.22 21.91 19.66
C SER A 462 15.41 20.49 20.22
N GLY A 463 16.20 19.67 19.53
CA GLY A 463 16.88 18.49 20.11
C GLY A 463 15.98 17.58 20.95
N TRP A 464 14.75 17.30 20.47
CA TRP A 464 13.84 16.39 21.18
C TRP A 464 14.56 15.06 21.43
N SER A 465 14.36 14.47 22.59
CA SER A 465 15.09 13.27 23.00
C SER A 465 14.14 12.19 23.48
N LYS A 466 14.68 10.99 23.74
CA LYS A 466 13.95 9.91 24.40
C LYS A 466 13.39 10.31 25.79
N ASP A 467 13.93 11.35 26.43
CA ASP A 467 13.41 11.85 27.71
C ASP A 467 12.18 12.76 27.53
N ASP A 468 11.91 13.26 26.33
CA ASP A 468 10.67 14.01 26.01
C ASP A 468 9.49 13.09 25.66
N ILE A 469 9.75 11.80 25.41
CA ILE A 469 8.74 10.81 25.08
C ILE A 469 8.26 10.13 26.36
N VAL A 470 6.98 10.28 26.66
CA VAL A 470 6.36 9.88 27.92
C VAL A 470 5.29 8.83 27.68
N PHE A 471 5.24 7.83 28.56
CA PHE A 471 4.21 6.80 28.62
C PHE A 471 3.50 6.87 29.97
N LEU A 472 2.19 6.62 29.95
CA LEU A 472 1.38 6.64 31.17
C LEU A 472 1.43 5.29 31.88
N CYS A 473 1.52 5.33 33.19
CA CYS A 473 1.38 4.18 34.08
C CYS A 473 -0.09 4.09 34.51
N GLN A 474 -0.70 2.92 34.32
CA GLN A 474 -2.04 2.67 34.84
C GLN A 474 -2.00 2.61 36.37
N PRO A 475 -2.75 3.49 37.08
CA PRO A 475 -2.68 3.59 38.54
C PRO A 475 -3.00 2.29 39.28
N GLU A 476 -3.89 1.46 38.70
CA GLU A 476 -4.40 0.24 39.35
C GLU A 476 -3.51 -0.99 39.14
N SER A 477 -2.80 -1.06 38.00
CA SER A 477 -2.09 -2.27 37.57
C SER A 477 -0.57 -2.10 37.53
N ALA A 478 -0.07 -0.87 37.74
CA ALA A 478 1.32 -0.47 37.51
C ALA A 478 1.86 -0.87 36.12
N ARG A 479 0.96 -1.08 35.14
CA ARG A 479 1.32 -1.38 33.76
C ARG A 479 1.59 -0.08 33.02
N ILE A 480 2.67 -0.07 32.26
CA ILE A 480 3.03 1.04 31.39
C ILE A 480 2.31 0.86 30.06
N ASP A 481 1.50 1.84 29.67
CA ASP A 481 0.87 1.87 28.36
C ASP A 481 1.86 2.41 27.32
N VAL A 482 2.60 1.49 26.71
CA VAL A 482 3.61 1.79 25.68
C VAL A 482 3.01 1.99 24.30
N GLU A 483 1.71 1.73 24.14
CA GLU A 483 0.99 1.83 22.87
C GLU A 483 0.63 3.30 22.55
N GLN A 484 0.59 4.14 23.59
CA GLN A 484 0.22 5.55 23.51
C GLN A 484 1.37 6.47 24.00
N PRO A 485 2.45 6.63 23.21
CA PRO A 485 3.51 7.58 23.53
C PRO A 485 3.02 9.03 23.38
N TYR A 486 3.34 9.87 24.36
CA TYR A 486 3.14 11.31 24.29
C TYR A 486 4.48 12.03 24.13
N ILE A 487 4.49 13.17 23.45
CA ILE A 487 5.60 14.12 23.53
C ILE A 487 5.27 15.23 24.54
N SER A 488 6.12 15.36 25.56
CA SER A 488 5.90 16.32 26.65
C SER A 488 6.59 17.66 26.39
N ARG A 489 5.84 18.76 26.60
CA ARG A 489 6.33 20.12 26.41
C ARG A 489 5.91 21.03 27.57
N GLY A 490 6.87 21.73 28.17
CA GLY A 490 6.63 22.68 29.26
C GLY A 490 6.60 24.14 28.82
N SER A 491 6.14 25.04 29.70
CA SER A 491 6.00 26.48 29.41
C SER A 491 7.30 27.20 29.03
N ASN A 492 8.46 26.73 29.49
CA ASN A 492 9.76 27.36 29.24
C ASN A 492 10.24 27.26 27.77
N LEU A 493 9.59 26.45 26.93
CA LEU A 493 10.01 26.23 25.53
C LEU A 493 9.61 27.36 24.57
N VAL A 494 8.71 28.26 24.95
CA VAL A 494 8.32 29.41 24.11
C VAL A 494 9.49 30.40 23.96
N ALA A 495 10.33 30.54 24.99
CA ALA A 495 11.51 31.41 24.98
C ALA A 495 12.64 30.88 24.08
N THR A 496 12.74 29.57 23.87
CA THR A 496 13.71 28.94 22.95
C THR A 496 13.19 28.87 21.52
N ALA A 497 11.88 28.66 21.31
CA ALA A 497 11.26 28.69 19.98
C ALA A 497 11.36 30.08 19.30
N ALA A 498 11.35 31.16 20.09
CA ALA A 498 11.53 32.54 19.58
C ALA A 498 12.96 32.85 19.09
N LYS A 499 13.96 32.01 19.40
CA LYS A 499 15.37 32.23 19.05
C LYS A 499 15.82 31.55 17.74
N GLY A 500 14.91 30.93 16.99
CA GLY A 500 15.22 30.45 15.63
C GLY A 500 16.39 29.47 15.54
N GLN A 501 16.62 28.63 16.56
CA GLN A 501 17.65 27.59 16.49
C GLN A 501 17.24 26.50 15.47
N SER A 502 18.21 26.08 14.67
CA SER A 502 18.03 25.23 13.49
C SER A 502 17.50 23.82 13.86
N THR A 503 16.61 23.28 13.03
CA THR A 503 16.07 21.90 13.13
C THR A 503 17.02 20.84 12.59
N GLU A 504 18.29 21.18 12.40
CA GLU A 504 19.28 20.43 11.59
C GLU A 504 19.58 19.00 12.09
N ASN A 505 19.07 18.62 13.27
CA ASN A 505 19.38 17.34 13.92
C ASN A 505 18.15 16.50 14.33
N SER A 506 16.91 16.85 13.95
CA SER A 506 15.71 16.10 14.37
C SER A 506 15.66 14.67 13.80
N ILE A 507 16.01 14.49 12.52
CA ILE A 507 15.98 13.20 11.83
C ILE A 507 17.13 12.27 12.28
N PRO A 508 18.39 12.74 12.41
CA PRO A 508 19.44 11.92 13.01
C PRO A 508 19.10 11.45 14.42
N GLN A 509 18.46 12.31 15.23
CA GLN A 509 18.02 11.97 16.58
C GLN A 509 16.92 10.89 16.59
N LEU A 510 15.98 10.95 15.63
CA LEU A 510 15.06 9.84 15.38
C LEU A 510 15.85 8.55 15.08
N GLY A 511 16.84 8.60 14.20
CA GLY A 511 17.71 7.45 13.87
C GLY A 511 18.37 6.84 15.10
N MET A 512 18.89 7.68 16.01
CA MET A 512 19.46 7.22 17.29
C MET A 512 18.41 6.47 18.13
N ILE A 513 17.22 7.04 18.31
CA ILE A 513 16.16 6.43 19.12
C ILE A 513 15.66 5.13 18.48
N LEU A 514 15.53 5.09 17.16
CA LEU A 514 15.17 3.86 16.43
C LEU A 514 16.23 2.76 16.64
N LEU A 515 17.52 3.12 16.67
CA LEU A 515 18.61 2.19 16.97
C LEU A 515 18.56 1.71 18.43
N GLU A 516 18.29 2.60 19.38
CA GLU A 516 18.11 2.20 20.78
C GLU A 516 16.91 1.28 20.98
N LEU A 517 15.81 1.55 20.27
CA LEU A 517 14.63 0.67 20.19
C LEU A 517 14.96 -0.66 19.51
N CYS A 518 15.84 -0.68 18.51
CA CYS A 518 16.33 -1.89 17.83
C CYS A 518 17.03 -2.86 18.79
N PHE A 519 17.72 -2.36 19.82
CA PHE A 519 18.46 -3.20 20.79
C PHE A 519 17.89 -3.20 22.21
N ASN A 520 16.84 -2.41 22.47
CA ASN A 520 16.28 -2.19 23.79
C ASN A 520 17.35 -1.76 24.82
N THR A 521 18.23 -0.85 24.41
CA THR A 521 19.27 -0.29 25.27
C THR A 521 19.58 1.13 24.85
N ALA A 522 19.83 1.98 25.84
CA ALA A 522 20.34 3.32 25.62
C ALA A 522 21.70 3.28 24.91
N PHE A 523 21.92 4.19 23.97
CA PHE A 523 23.14 4.31 23.16
C PHE A 523 24.36 4.61 24.04
N GLU A 524 24.17 5.38 25.11
CA GLU A 524 25.23 5.72 26.06
C GLU A 524 25.82 4.49 26.75
N ASN A 525 25.05 3.39 26.81
CA ASN A 525 25.49 2.13 27.42
C ASN A 525 26.25 1.23 26.43
N HIS A 526 26.26 1.53 25.14
CA HIS A 526 26.88 0.67 24.13
C HIS A 526 28.40 0.83 24.09
N GLU A 527 29.14 -0.28 24.05
CA GLU A 527 30.62 -0.29 24.09
C GLU A 527 31.24 0.46 22.90
N ILE A 528 30.58 0.47 21.75
CA ILE A 528 31.08 1.15 20.55
C ILE A 528 31.29 2.65 20.77
N ARG A 529 30.44 3.28 21.61
CA ARG A 529 30.52 4.71 21.89
C ARG A 529 31.83 5.07 22.57
N LYS A 530 32.36 4.18 23.42
CA LYS A 530 33.63 4.39 24.13
C LYS A 530 34.81 4.56 23.17
N LYS A 531 34.75 3.99 21.97
CA LYS A 531 35.78 4.15 20.92
C LYS A 531 35.82 5.56 20.32
N TYR A 532 34.73 6.30 20.43
CA TYR A 532 34.54 7.63 19.82
C TYR A 532 34.62 8.77 20.84
N LEU A 533 34.96 8.47 22.10
CA LEU A 533 35.18 9.49 23.12
C LEU A 533 36.52 10.20 22.91
N LEU A 534 36.51 11.52 23.08
CA LEU A 534 37.71 12.33 23.18
C LEU A 534 38.51 11.94 24.44
N PRO A 535 39.82 12.27 24.52
CA PRO A 535 40.65 11.98 25.70
C PRO A 535 40.12 12.55 27.03
N ASN A 536 39.25 13.57 26.96
CA ASN A 536 38.58 14.18 28.11
C ASN A 536 37.26 13.46 28.51
N GLY A 537 36.91 12.35 27.87
CA GLY A 537 35.69 11.57 28.12
C GLY A 537 34.42 12.14 27.50
N GLN A 538 34.50 13.23 26.73
CA GLN A 538 33.35 13.83 26.05
C GLN A 538 33.20 13.30 24.62
N SER A 539 31.99 13.40 24.07
CA SER A 539 31.70 13.10 22.66
C SER A 539 31.07 14.32 22.00
N THR A 540 31.34 14.50 20.71
CA THR A 540 30.62 15.50 19.90
C THR A 540 29.40 14.84 19.24
N PRO A 541 28.35 15.59 18.87
CA PRO A 541 27.19 15.02 18.18
C PRO A 541 27.56 14.25 16.91
N TYR A 542 28.58 14.71 16.18
CA TYR A 542 29.11 14.03 15.00
C TYR A 542 29.78 12.69 15.34
N MET A 543 30.54 12.63 16.45
CA MET A 543 31.18 11.40 16.94
C MET A 543 30.15 10.38 17.41
N ASP A 544 29.13 10.81 18.16
CA ASP A 544 28.02 9.95 18.58
C ASP A 544 27.25 9.40 17.37
N LEU A 545 27.04 10.22 16.33
CA LEU A 545 26.42 9.78 15.09
C LEU A 545 27.26 8.76 14.31
N ALA A 546 28.58 8.98 14.21
CA ALA A 546 29.49 8.05 13.55
C ALA A 546 29.51 6.69 14.28
N ALA A 547 29.55 6.70 15.60
CA ALA A 547 29.46 5.50 16.42
C ALA A 547 28.14 4.76 16.24
N ALA A 548 27.01 5.49 16.15
CA ALA A 548 25.71 4.90 15.90
C ALA A 548 25.58 4.31 14.49
N LEU A 549 26.15 4.97 13.47
CA LEU A 549 26.23 4.42 12.12
C LEU A 549 27.06 3.13 12.08
N GLU A 550 28.18 3.08 12.78
CA GLU A 550 28.98 1.85 12.89
C GLU A 550 28.17 0.73 13.57
N TRP A 551 27.48 1.04 14.68
CA TRP A 551 26.63 0.07 15.39
C TRP A 551 25.50 -0.45 14.50
N CYS A 552 24.81 0.45 13.80
CA CYS A 552 23.74 0.10 12.87
C CYS A 552 24.24 -0.83 11.76
N ASN A 553 25.41 -0.55 11.17
CA ASN A 553 25.96 -1.35 10.07
C ASN A 553 26.46 -2.73 10.54
N GLN A 554 26.88 -2.88 11.79
CA GLN A 554 27.40 -4.14 12.32
C GLN A 554 26.30 -5.10 12.74
N GLU A 555 25.24 -4.59 13.40
CA GLU A 555 24.34 -5.47 14.17
C GLU A 555 22.85 -5.30 13.84
N ALA A 556 22.40 -4.13 13.34
CA ALA A 556 20.97 -3.84 13.28
C ALA A 556 20.19 -4.73 12.31
N ALA A 557 20.81 -5.15 11.21
CA ALA A 557 20.17 -6.03 10.21
C ALA A 557 19.93 -7.44 10.76
N GLU A 558 20.83 -7.94 11.62
CA GLU A 558 20.69 -9.25 12.26
C GLU A 558 19.63 -9.22 13.37
N GLU A 559 19.60 -8.14 14.17
CA GLU A 559 18.63 -8.00 15.26
C GLU A 559 17.22 -7.71 14.74
N ALA A 560 17.04 -6.73 13.85
CA ALA A 560 15.73 -6.22 13.45
C ALA A 560 15.32 -6.50 11.98
N GLY A 561 16.22 -7.06 11.18
CA GLY A 561 16.02 -7.27 9.73
C GLY A 561 16.54 -6.11 8.88
N PRO A 562 16.77 -6.34 7.58
CA PRO A 562 17.37 -5.35 6.68
C PRO A 562 16.51 -4.09 6.53
N ASP A 563 15.19 -4.24 6.41
CA ASP A 563 14.25 -3.11 6.25
C ASP A 563 14.31 -2.12 7.42
N PHE A 564 14.41 -2.62 8.66
CA PHE A 564 14.54 -1.78 9.85
C PHE A 564 15.91 -1.11 9.91
N ALA A 565 16.98 -1.86 9.62
CA ALA A 565 18.34 -1.34 9.62
C ALA A 565 18.56 -0.25 8.58
N ASP A 566 18.02 -0.41 7.36
CA ASP A 566 18.10 0.58 6.30
C ASP A 566 17.33 1.86 6.66
N ALA A 567 16.18 1.74 7.33
CA ALA A 567 15.44 2.88 7.85
C ALA A 567 16.26 3.68 8.89
N VAL A 568 16.88 3.00 9.86
CA VAL A 568 17.76 3.61 10.86
C VAL A 568 18.94 4.31 10.18
N LYS A 569 19.61 3.61 9.25
CA LYS A 569 20.77 4.13 8.53
C LYS A 569 20.42 5.36 7.70
N TRP A 570 19.27 5.37 7.04
CA TRP A 570 18.82 6.54 6.30
C TRP A 570 18.63 7.75 7.22
N CYS A 571 18.00 7.57 8.39
CA CYS A 571 17.81 8.64 9.38
C CYS A 571 19.14 9.21 9.89
N LEU A 572 20.07 8.34 10.30
CA LEU A 572 21.39 8.73 10.78
C LEU A 572 22.20 9.49 9.71
N GLY A 573 21.99 9.16 8.43
CA GLY A 573 22.62 9.84 7.30
C GLY A 573 22.15 11.27 7.02
N GLN A 574 21.10 11.76 7.70
CA GLN A 574 20.52 13.10 7.45
C GLN A 574 21.20 14.25 8.23
N PHE A 575 22.42 14.06 8.71
CA PHE A 575 23.12 15.10 9.49
C PHE A 575 23.40 16.36 8.67
N GLY A 576 23.10 17.53 9.24
CA GLY A 576 23.25 18.82 8.54
C GLY A 576 22.26 19.03 7.40
N SER A 577 21.27 18.14 7.26
CA SER A 577 20.19 18.30 6.29
C SER A 577 19.25 19.41 6.75
N ALA A 578 18.92 20.34 5.85
CA ALA A 578 17.89 21.33 6.10
C ALA A 578 16.52 20.65 6.38
N SER A 579 15.62 21.41 7.01
CA SER A 579 14.19 21.12 7.25
C SER A 579 13.53 20.27 6.15
N LEU A 580 12.56 19.41 6.52
CA LEU A 580 11.87 18.58 5.53
C LEU A 580 11.09 19.43 4.52
N ASP A 581 11.52 19.39 3.25
CA ASP A 581 10.71 19.81 2.11
C ASP A 581 9.79 18.66 1.66
N GLU A 582 8.94 18.89 0.66
CA GLU A 582 7.98 17.88 0.20
C GLU A 582 8.67 16.60 -0.29
N THR A 583 9.82 16.74 -0.97
CA THR A 583 10.62 15.61 -1.47
C THR A 583 11.18 14.78 -0.33
N LYS A 584 11.80 15.41 0.68
CA LYS A 584 12.34 14.70 1.85
C LYS A 584 11.24 14.09 2.72
N ARG A 585 10.06 14.70 2.79
CA ARG A 585 8.88 14.08 3.45
C ARG A 585 8.49 12.78 2.74
N GLN A 586 8.44 12.79 1.41
CA GLN A 586 8.20 11.58 0.63
C GLN A 586 9.29 10.53 0.87
N GLU A 587 10.57 10.93 0.88
CA GLU A 587 11.67 10.01 1.18
C GLU A 587 11.60 9.43 2.60
N LEU A 588 11.30 10.24 3.62
CA LEU A 588 11.12 9.78 5.00
C LEU A 588 9.97 8.75 5.08
N TYR A 589 8.87 9.01 4.38
CA TYR A 589 7.76 8.06 4.32
C TYR A 589 8.16 6.75 3.63
N GLU A 590 8.81 6.82 2.46
CA GLU A 590 9.17 5.65 1.66
C GLU A 590 10.31 4.81 2.26
N LYS A 591 11.33 5.47 2.82
CA LYS A 591 12.56 4.81 3.31
C LYS A 591 12.55 4.51 4.80
N VAL A 592 11.61 5.07 5.57
CA VAL A 592 11.55 4.87 7.03
C VAL A 592 10.16 4.39 7.46
N VAL A 593 9.10 5.16 7.21
CA VAL A 593 7.77 4.81 7.74
C VAL A 593 7.23 3.52 7.12
N LYS A 594 7.31 3.35 5.79
CA LYS A 594 6.84 2.14 5.10
C LYS A 594 7.61 0.88 5.53
N PRO A 595 8.96 0.85 5.55
CA PRO A 595 9.73 -0.28 6.07
C PRO A 595 9.35 -0.63 7.51
N LEU A 596 9.30 0.36 8.41
CA LEU A 596 8.91 0.12 9.81
C LEU A 596 7.48 -0.41 9.93
N GLN A 597 6.55 0.05 9.08
CA GLN A 597 5.19 -0.45 9.02
C GLN A 597 5.15 -1.91 8.58
N PHE A 598 5.94 -2.28 7.56
CA PHE A 598 6.08 -3.67 7.11
C PHE A 598 6.63 -4.55 8.23
N CYS A 599 7.72 -4.13 8.88
CA CYS A 599 8.31 -4.81 10.01
C CYS A 599 7.31 -5.02 11.17
N HIS A 600 6.47 -4.02 11.48
CA HIS A 600 5.45 -4.15 12.52
C HIS A 600 4.34 -5.14 12.14
N LYS A 601 3.85 -5.08 10.88
CA LYS A 601 2.77 -5.96 10.39
C LYS A 601 3.11 -7.45 10.44
N GLN A 602 4.38 -7.82 10.35
CA GLN A 602 4.81 -9.22 10.49
C GLN A 602 4.35 -9.84 11.83
N PHE A 603 4.30 -9.06 12.90
CA PHE A 603 3.83 -9.54 14.21
C PHE A 603 2.31 -9.73 14.28
N GLU A 604 1.54 -9.01 13.47
CA GLU A 604 0.08 -9.17 13.38
C GLU A 604 -0.28 -10.46 12.67
N ILE A 605 0.44 -10.79 11.59
CA ILE A 605 0.24 -12.01 10.80
C ILE A 605 0.63 -13.26 11.60
N SER A 606 1.78 -13.23 12.30
CA SER A 606 2.22 -14.35 13.15
C SER A 606 1.36 -14.58 14.39
N SER A 607 0.45 -13.67 14.73
CA SER A 607 -0.51 -13.85 15.83
C SER A 607 -1.83 -14.50 15.39
N GLN A 608 -2.03 -14.68 14.06
CA GLN A 608 -3.23 -15.28 13.46
C GLN A 608 -3.01 -16.71 12.94
N MET A 609 -1.76 -17.16 12.89
CA MET A 609 -1.36 -18.55 12.70
C MET A 609 -1.10 -19.20 14.05
#